data_AF-A0A4R3XUV3-F1
#
_entry.id   AF-A0A4R3XUV3-F1
#
_cell.length_a   1.000
_cell.length_b   1.000
_cell.length_c   1.000
_cell.angle_alpha   90.00
_cell.angle_beta   90.00
_cell.angle_gamma   90.00
#
_symmetry.space_group_name_H-M   'P 1'
#
loop_
_entity.id
_entity.type
_entity.pdbx_description
1 polymer ?
#
loop_
_entity_poly.entity_id
_entity_poly.type
_entity_poly.pdbx_seq_one_letter_code
_entity_poly.pdbx_strand_id
1 'polypeptide(L)'
;MNESVASLIDIIDPVAPLQESANSVVWLAAGIVCSVLLVAGIIFWWRKKKPARLAVKRLKALRLHVSAGELSSHEMVFMVAMELRRGLSLARLLPETPPLGFQREDVALWSSFVQLLDTLRYAPDVALDNQQLEAIFAQTEIWLRRYSL
;
A
#
# COMPACT_ATOMS: atom_id res chain seq x y z
N MET A 1 92.62 -22.94 -24.38
CA MET A 1 91.52 -23.31 -23.47
C MET A 1 90.81 -22.03 -23.09
N ASN A 2 89.71 -21.71 -23.78
CA ASN A 2 88.87 -20.55 -23.49
C ASN A 2 87.75 -21.00 -22.58
N GLU A 3 87.77 -20.57 -21.32
CA GLU A 3 86.65 -20.76 -20.41
C GLU A 3 85.54 -19.78 -20.78
N SER A 4 84.52 -20.31 -21.43
CA SER A 4 83.25 -19.63 -21.66
C SER A 4 82.63 -19.32 -20.30
N VAL A 5 82.71 -18.07 -19.87
CA VAL A 5 81.94 -17.55 -18.74
C VAL A 5 80.47 -17.57 -19.14
N ALA A 6 79.83 -18.71 -18.93
CA ALA A 6 78.39 -18.87 -18.98
C ALA A 6 77.83 -18.07 -17.80
N SER A 7 77.57 -16.78 -18.05
CA SER A 7 76.76 -15.94 -17.20
C SER A 7 75.36 -16.57 -17.14
N LEU A 8 75.11 -17.38 -16.11
CA LEU A 8 73.76 -17.76 -15.70
C LEU A 8 73.09 -16.49 -15.19
N ILE A 9 72.43 -15.78 -16.11
CA ILE A 9 71.41 -14.82 -15.76
C ILE A 9 70.24 -15.68 -15.27
N ASP A 10 70.14 -15.82 -13.95
CA ASP A 10 68.99 -16.43 -13.29
C ASP A 10 67.79 -15.51 -13.54
N ILE A 11 67.00 -15.84 -14.57
CA ILE A 11 65.78 -15.12 -14.92
C ILE A 11 64.76 -15.51 -13.85
N ILE A 12 64.59 -14.67 -12.84
CA ILE A 12 63.49 -14.82 -11.89
C ILE A 12 62.19 -14.64 -12.68
N ASP A 13 61.37 -15.69 -12.73
CA ASP A 13 60.05 -15.62 -13.36
C ASP A 13 59.25 -14.46 -12.74
N PRO A 14 58.64 -13.56 -13.55
CA PRO A 14 57.84 -12.48 -13.03
C PRO A 14 56.66 -13.08 -12.26
N VAL A 15 56.56 -12.75 -10.97
CA VAL A 15 55.41 -13.11 -10.13
C VAL A 15 54.15 -12.59 -10.81
N ALA A 16 53.25 -13.50 -11.20
CA ALA A 16 52.00 -13.14 -11.84
C ALA A 16 51.23 -12.16 -10.93
N PRO A 17 50.69 -11.05 -11.47
CA PRO A 17 49.92 -10.12 -10.66
C PRO A 17 48.72 -10.86 -10.07
N LEU A 18 48.53 -10.73 -8.75
CA LEU A 18 47.34 -11.18 -8.06
C LEU A 18 46.13 -10.56 -8.78
N GLN A 19 45.37 -11.37 -9.51
CA GLN A 19 44.10 -10.92 -10.08
C GLN A 19 43.17 -10.59 -8.91
N GLU A 20 43.07 -9.30 -8.57
CA GLU A 20 42.06 -8.83 -7.64
C GLU A 20 40.69 -9.29 -8.14
N SER A 21 39.99 -10.04 -7.30
CA SER A 21 38.70 -10.62 -7.60
C SER A 21 37.63 -9.53 -7.69
N ALA A 22 37.61 -8.80 -8.81
CA ALA A 22 36.56 -7.82 -9.14
C ALA A 22 35.15 -8.43 -8.98
N ASN A 23 35.02 -9.75 -9.14
CA ASN A 23 33.79 -10.50 -8.89
C ASN A 23 33.28 -10.35 -7.44
N SER A 24 34.15 -10.33 -6.43
CA SER A 24 33.76 -10.26 -5.02
C SER A 24 33.07 -8.94 -4.67
N VAL A 25 33.57 -7.84 -5.24
CA VAL A 25 32.99 -6.50 -5.06
C VAL A 25 31.64 -6.38 -5.79
N VAL A 26 31.53 -6.97 -6.99
CA VAL A 26 30.27 -7.00 -7.76
C VAL A 26 29.19 -7.79 -7.03
N TRP A 27 29.52 -8.96 -6.45
CA TRP A 27 28.57 -9.75 -5.65
C TRP A 27 28.15 -9.05 -4.36
N LEU A 28 29.08 -8.35 -3.68
CA LEU A 28 28.75 -7.52 -2.52
C LEU A 28 27.82 -6.36 -2.89
N ALA A 29 28.11 -5.65 -3.98
CA ALA A 29 27.26 -4.57 -4.48
C ALA A 29 25.86 -5.09 -4.85
N ALA A 30 25.76 -6.24 -5.52
CA ALA A 30 24.49 -6.87 -5.85
C ALA A 30 23.70 -7.27 -4.59
N GLY A 31 24.36 -7.80 -3.56
CA GLY A 31 23.74 -8.14 -2.28
C GLY A 31 23.17 -6.93 -1.54
N ILE A 32 23.90 -5.80 -1.56
CA ILE A 32 23.44 -4.54 -0.98
C ILE A 32 22.22 -4.01 -1.74
N VAL A 33 22.27 -3.99 -3.07
CA VAL A 33 21.14 -3.53 -3.91
C VAL A 33 19.90 -4.39 -3.67
N CYS A 34 20.05 -5.72 -3.64
CA CYS A 34 18.94 -6.63 -3.33
C CYS A 34 18.34 -6.37 -1.94
N SER A 35 19.18 -6.16 -0.92
CA SER A 35 18.71 -5.87 0.43
C SER A 35 17.95 -4.55 0.51
N VAL A 36 18.44 -3.50 -0.15
CA VAL A 36 17.76 -2.20 -0.22
C VAL A 36 16.40 -2.34 -0.91
N LEU A 37 16.32 -3.08 -2.02
CA LEU A 37 15.07 -3.33 -2.73
C LEU A 37 14.06 -4.11 -1.88
N LEU A 38 14.51 -5.14 -1.15
CA LEU A 38 13.66 -5.90 -0.25
C LEU A 38 13.11 -5.03 0.89
N VAL A 39 13.97 -4.25 1.54
CA VAL A 39 13.55 -3.33 2.62
C VAL A 39 12.60 -2.27 2.09
N ALA A 40 12.89 -1.68 0.92
CA ALA A 40 12.02 -0.71 0.28
C ALA A 40 10.65 -1.33 -0.07
N GLY A 41 10.62 -2.56 -0.60
CA GLY A 41 9.40 -3.30 -0.89
C GLY A 41 8.57 -3.57 0.37
N ILE A 42 9.20 -3.99 1.47
CA ILE A 42 8.54 -4.21 2.76
C ILE A 42 7.95 -2.91 3.29
N ILE A 43 8.73 -1.82 3.30
CA ILE A 43 8.25 -0.50 3.76
C ILE A 43 7.07 -0.03 2.91
N PHE A 44 7.17 -0.16 1.59
CA PHE A 44 6.09 0.21 0.67
C PHE A 44 4.81 -0.58 0.94
N TRP A 45 4.93 -1.90 1.14
CA TRP A 45 3.80 -2.77 1.48
C TRP A 45 3.16 -2.41 2.84
N TRP A 46 3.99 -2.16 3.86
CA TRP A 46 3.52 -1.75 5.18
C TRP A 46 2.81 -0.39 5.16
N ARG A 47 3.30 0.56 4.35
CA ARG A 47 2.67 1.88 4.20
C ARG A 47 1.32 1.79 3.49
N LYS A 48 1.12 0.81 2.60
CA LYS A 48 -0.19 0.57 1.96
C LYS A 48 -1.23 -0.02 2.92
N LYS A 49 -0.84 -0.95 3.79
CA LYS A 49 -1.77 -1.63 4.72
C LYS A 49 -2.18 -0.84 5.97
N LYS A 50 -1.36 0.11 6.42
CA LYS A 50 -1.67 0.96 7.59
C LYS A 50 -2.93 1.83 7.44
N PRO A 51 -3.16 2.58 6.35
CA PRO A 51 -4.33 3.45 6.21
C PRO A 51 -5.65 2.69 6.31
N ALA A 52 -5.70 1.48 5.77
CA ALA A 52 -6.86 0.60 5.85
C ALA A 52 -7.30 0.26 7.27
N ARG A 53 -6.36 -0.25 8.06
CA ARG A 53 -6.60 -0.64 9.46
C ARG A 53 -7.01 0.56 10.29
N LEU A 54 -6.41 1.72 10.01
CA LEU A 54 -6.78 2.98 10.66
C LEU A 54 -8.18 3.43 10.24
N ALA A 55 -8.53 3.31 8.96
CA ALA A 55 -9.86 3.63 8.45
C ALA A 55 -10.94 2.76 9.10
N VAL A 56 -10.73 1.44 9.22
CA VAL A 56 -11.65 0.55 9.94
C VAL A 56 -11.78 0.92 11.41
N LYS A 57 -10.66 1.24 12.09
CA LYS A 57 -10.71 1.71 13.49
C LYS A 57 -11.50 3.01 13.64
N ARG A 58 -11.29 3.97 12.74
CA ARG A 58 -12.00 5.25 12.72
C ARG A 58 -13.47 5.06 12.41
N LEU A 59 -13.81 4.16 11.49
CA LEU A 59 -15.18 3.80 11.17
C LEU A 59 -15.92 3.25 12.39
N LYS A 60 -15.27 2.38 13.18
CA LYS A 60 -15.83 1.87 14.45
C LYS A 60 -16.04 2.97 15.49
N ALA A 61 -15.07 3.88 15.63
CA ALA A 61 -15.22 5.03 16.52
C ALA A 61 -16.39 5.93 16.05
N LEU A 62 -16.50 6.19 14.74
CA LEU A 62 -17.60 6.97 14.16
C LEU A 62 -18.96 6.36 14.49
N ARG A 63 -19.09 5.04 14.37
CA ARG A 63 -20.32 4.32 14.71
C ARG A 63 -20.73 4.54 16.17
N LEU A 64 -19.77 4.56 17.10
CA LEU A 64 -20.04 4.84 18.51
C LEU A 64 -20.54 6.28 18.71
N HIS A 65 -19.88 7.27 18.11
CA HIS A 65 -20.30 8.68 18.20
C HIS A 65 -21.69 8.92 17.61
N VAL A 66 -22.02 8.24 16.50
CA VAL A 66 -23.37 8.30 15.89
C VAL A 66 -24.40 7.69 16.82
N SER A 67 -24.11 6.52 17.42
CA SER A 67 -25.03 5.88 18.38
C SER A 67 -25.24 6.69 19.66
N ALA A 68 -24.26 7.52 20.04
CA ALA A 68 -24.36 8.46 21.15
C ALA A 68 -25.13 9.75 20.81
N GLY A 69 -25.53 9.94 19.54
CA GLY A 69 -26.23 11.14 19.08
C GLY A 69 -25.32 12.38 18.96
N GLU A 70 -24.00 12.21 19.00
CA GLU A 70 -23.03 13.30 18.93
C GLU A 70 -22.79 13.83 17.51
N LEU A 71 -23.22 13.06 16.50
CA LEU A 71 -23.04 13.37 15.09
C LEU A 71 -24.38 13.35 14.35
N SER A 72 -24.59 14.35 13.51
CA SER A 72 -25.72 14.35 12.58
C SER A 72 -25.53 13.27 11.50
N SER A 73 -26.64 12.78 10.94
CA SER A 73 -26.61 11.82 9.82
C SER A 73 -25.79 12.35 8.63
N HIS A 74 -25.88 13.64 8.36
CA HIS A 74 -25.11 14.30 7.30
C HIS A 74 -23.60 14.27 7.55
N GLU A 75 -23.15 14.64 8.77
CA GLU A 75 -21.73 14.58 9.14
C GLU A 75 -21.19 13.14 9.10
N MET A 76 -22.01 12.18 9.53
CA MET A 76 -21.68 10.76 9.47
C MET A 76 -21.43 10.31 8.04
N VAL A 77 -22.33 10.62 7.10
CA VAL A 77 -22.17 10.24 5.68
C VAL A 77 -20.88 10.83 5.11
N PHE A 78 -20.59 12.10 5.41
CA PHE A 78 -19.36 12.74 4.98
C PHE A 78 -18.11 12.04 5.53
N MET A 79 -18.12 11.70 6.83
CA MET A 79 -17.00 11.01 7.46
C MET A 79 -16.81 9.57 6.97
N VAL A 80 -17.91 8.83 6.73
CA VAL A 80 -17.86 7.49 6.11
C VAL A 80 -17.25 7.56 4.71
N ALA A 81 -17.72 8.48 3.87
CA ALA A 81 -17.19 8.67 2.51
C ALA A 81 -15.68 9.01 2.55
N MET A 82 -15.26 9.85 3.49
CA MET A 82 -13.86 10.21 3.67
C MET A 82 -12.99 9.00 4.09
N GLU A 83 -13.46 8.18 5.03
CA GLU A 83 -12.72 7.00 5.49
C GLU A 83 -12.70 5.88 4.44
N LEU A 84 -13.79 5.68 3.68
CA LEU A 84 -13.82 4.78 2.53
C LEU A 84 -12.78 5.19 1.48
N ARG A 85 -12.76 6.49 1.12
CA ARG A 85 -11.79 7.06 0.18
C ARG A 85 -10.35 6.83 0.66
N ARG A 86 -10.06 7.11 1.94
CA ARG A 86 -8.72 6.95 2.53
C ARG A 86 -8.30 5.49 2.59
N GLY A 87 -9.17 4.61 3.07
CA GLY A 87 -8.85 3.20 3.26
C GLY A 87 -8.68 2.43 1.95
N LEU A 88 -9.35 2.85 0.88
CA LEU A 88 -9.16 2.32 -0.47
C LEU A 88 -8.10 3.07 -1.29
N SER A 89 -7.43 4.07 -0.69
CA SER A 89 -6.40 4.89 -1.36
C SER A 89 -6.88 5.55 -2.67
N LEU A 90 -8.14 6.00 -2.69
CA LEU A 90 -8.75 6.64 -3.85
C LEU A 90 -8.57 8.17 -3.79
N ALA A 91 -8.35 8.80 -4.94
CA ALA A 91 -8.33 10.27 -5.00
C ALA A 91 -9.73 10.87 -4.77
N ARG A 92 -10.76 10.22 -5.34
CA ARG A 92 -12.18 10.61 -5.30
C ARG A 92 -13.05 9.35 -5.31
N LEU A 93 -14.24 9.44 -4.71
CA LEU A 93 -15.30 8.44 -4.86
C LEU A 93 -16.12 8.85 -6.07
N LEU A 94 -16.12 8.01 -7.12
CA LEU A 94 -16.89 8.23 -8.34
C LEU A 94 -17.74 6.99 -8.61
N PRO A 95 -19.06 7.13 -8.87
CA PRO A 95 -19.94 6.00 -9.11
C PRO A 95 -19.51 5.12 -10.29
N GLU A 96 -18.91 5.71 -11.32
CA GLU A 96 -18.56 5.02 -12.57
C GLU A 96 -17.20 4.30 -12.52
N THR A 97 -16.35 4.64 -11.55
CA THR A 97 -15.00 4.07 -11.46
C THR A 97 -14.84 3.29 -10.15
N PRO A 98 -15.24 2.02 -10.10
CA PRO A 98 -14.98 1.16 -8.96
C PRO A 98 -13.47 0.94 -8.77
N PRO A 99 -13.02 0.63 -7.54
CA PRO A 99 -11.62 0.33 -7.26
C PRO A 99 -11.12 -0.90 -8.05
N LEU A 100 -9.86 -0.87 -8.46
CA LEU A 100 -9.22 -2.00 -9.10
C LEU A 100 -9.16 -3.20 -8.15
N GLY A 101 -9.55 -4.38 -8.66
CA GLY A 101 -9.58 -5.62 -7.87
C GLY A 101 -10.92 -5.92 -7.22
N PHE A 102 -11.93 -5.05 -7.36
CA PHE A 102 -13.29 -5.38 -6.97
C PHE A 102 -13.82 -6.61 -7.74
N GLN A 103 -14.50 -7.50 -7.02
CA GLN A 103 -15.23 -8.61 -7.61
C GLN A 103 -16.48 -8.10 -8.34
N ARG A 104 -17.00 -8.86 -9.33
CA ARG A 104 -18.14 -8.44 -10.17
C ARG A 104 -19.36 -7.99 -9.37
N GLU A 105 -19.66 -8.70 -8.30
CA GLU A 105 -20.76 -8.39 -7.37
C GLU A 105 -20.55 -7.05 -6.66
N ASP A 106 -19.35 -6.78 -6.18
CA ASP A 106 -19.01 -5.50 -5.53
C ASP A 106 -18.96 -4.34 -6.54
N VAL A 107 -18.55 -4.60 -7.79
CA VAL A 107 -18.62 -3.61 -8.89
C VAL A 107 -20.06 -3.18 -9.14
N ALA A 108 -21.01 -4.11 -9.16
CA ALA A 108 -22.42 -3.80 -9.38
C ALA A 108 -23.03 -2.97 -8.24
N LEU A 109 -22.59 -3.21 -6.99
CA LEU A 109 -23.05 -2.46 -5.82
C LEU A 109 -22.36 -1.10 -5.65
N TRP A 110 -21.20 -0.90 -6.29
CA TRP A 110 -20.40 0.31 -6.10
C TRP A 110 -21.14 1.58 -6.51
N SER A 111 -21.72 1.61 -7.72
CA SER A 111 -22.31 2.85 -8.25
C SER A 111 -23.50 3.31 -7.41
N SER A 112 -24.39 2.39 -7.04
CA SER A 112 -25.57 2.68 -6.23
C SER A 112 -25.19 3.12 -4.82
N PHE A 113 -24.16 2.52 -4.23
CA PHE A 113 -23.67 2.91 -2.92
C PHE A 113 -23.04 4.32 -2.93
N VAL A 114 -22.19 4.63 -3.92
CA VAL A 114 -21.58 5.97 -4.01
C VAL A 114 -22.65 7.02 -4.31
N GLN A 115 -23.62 6.73 -5.17
CA GLN A 115 -24.75 7.63 -5.43
C GLN A 115 -25.62 7.83 -4.18
N LEU A 116 -25.85 6.79 -3.38
CA LEU A 116 -26.55 6.90 -2.10
C LEU A 116 -25.80 7.84 -1.16
N LEU A 117 -24.48 7.66 -0.98
CA LEU A 117 -23.67 8.55 -0.15
C LEU A 117 -23.71 10.00 -0.66
N ASP A 118 -23.63 10.22 -1.97
CA ASP A 118 -23.65 11.55 -2.55
C ASP A 118 -25.04 12.22 -2.39
N THR A 119 -26.11 11.45 -2.56
CA THR A 119 -27.48 11.93 -2.34
C THR A 119 -27.69 12.33 -0.88
N LEU A 120 -27.28 11.47 0.07
CA LEU A 120 -27.39 11.75 1.50
C LEU A 120 -26.51 12.93 1.95
N ARG A 121 -25.43 13.21 1.22
CA ARG A 121 -24.56 14.36 1.47
C ARG A 121 -25.21 15.68 1.07
N TYR A 122 -26.11 15.73 0.12
CA TYR A 122 -26.75 16.98 -0.31
C TYR A 122 -28.20 17.12 0.12
N ALA A 123 -28.71 16.19 0.93
CA ALA A 123 -30.08 16.19 1.39
C ALA A 123 -30.15 16.67 2.86
N PRO A 124 -30.54 17.95 3.11
CA PRO A 124 -30.32 18.61 4.40
C PRO A 124 -31.15 18.06 5.58
N ASP A 125 -32.16 17.22 5.35
CA ASP A 125 -33.07 16.72 6.41
C ASP A 125 -33.35 15.21 6.32
N VAL A 126 -32.43 14.42 5.76
CA VAL A 126 -32.64 12.97 5.69
C VAL A 126 -32.35 12.33 7.05
N ALA A 127 -33.43 12.07 7.78
CA ALA A 127 -33.40 11.16 8.92
C ALA A 127 -33.16 9.73 8.42
N LEU A 128 -31.92 9.26 8.56
CA LEU A 128 -31.58 7.85 8.30
C LEU A 128 -32.06 7.00 9.48
N ASP A 129 -32.76 5.92 9.18
CA ASP A 129 -33.06 4.90 10.19
C ASP A 129 -31.77 4.16 10.59
N ASN A 130 -31.73 3.65 11.82
CA ASN A 130 -30.63 2.86 12.36
C ASN A 130 -30.26 1.69 11.46
N GLN A 131 -31.24 1.05 10.80
CA GLN A 131 -30.96 -0.04 9.86
C GLN A 131 -30.20 0.43 8.62
N GLN A 132 -30.52 1.61 8.10
CA GLN A 132 -29.82 2.20 6.95
C GLN A 132 -28.40 2.63 7.32
N LEU A 133 -28.23 3.20 8.51
CA LEU A 133 -26.92 3.54 9.08
C LEU A 133 -26.03 2.30 9.23
N GLU A 134 -26.57 1.25 9.85
CA GLU A 134 -25.91 -0.06 10.00
C GLU A 134 -25.45 -0.60 8.65
N ALA A 135 -26.31 -0.56 7.62
CA ALA A 135 -26.00 -1.04 6.29
C ALA A 135 -24.84 -0.27 5.64
N ILE A 136 -24.84 1.07 5.76
CA ILE A 136 -23.76 1.93 5.26
C ILE A 136 -22.43 1.58 5.92
N PHE A 137 -22.43 1.45 7.26
CA PHE A 137 -21.25 1.07 8.02
C PHE A 137 -20.74 -0.33 7.66
N ALA A 138 -21.64 -1.32 7.61
CA ALA A 138 -21.30 -2.70 7.31
C ALA A 138 -20.69 -2.84 5.91
N GLN A 139 -21.32 -2.23 4.90
CA GLN A 139 -20.83 -2.29 3.52
C GLN A 139 -19.46 -1.61 3.40
N THR A 140 -19.29 -0.45 4.02
CA THR A 140 -18.00 0.26 4.06
C THR A 140 -16.91 -0.61 4.72
N GLU A 141 -17.23 -1.24 5.85
CA GLU A 141 -16.28 -2.10 6.55
C GLU A 141 -15.90 -3.34 5.73
N ILE A 142 -16.85 -3.97 5.03
CA ILE A 142 -16.59 -5.12 4.16
C ILE A 142 -15.58 -4.74 3.08
N TRP A 143 -15.80 -3.64 2.36
CA TRP A 143 -14.87 -3.20 1.31
C TRP A 143 -13.52 -2.79 1.87
N LEU A 144 -13.49 -2.07 2.99
CA LEU A 144 -12.24 -1.71 3.65
C LEU A 144 -11.45 -2.93 4.12
N ARG A 145 -12.10 -4.03 4.54
CA ARG A 145 -11.38 -5.25 4.94
C ARG A 145 -10.94 -6.08 3.75
N ARG A 146 -11.75 -6.12 2.68
CA ARG A 146 -11.53 -7.00 1.51
C ARG A 146 -10.56 -6.40 0.50
N TYR A 147 -10.62 -5.09 0.26
CA TYR A 147 -9.96 -4.43 -0.88
C TYR A 147 -8.91 -3.40 -0.50
N SER A 148 -8.69 -3.18 0.79
CA SER A 148 -7.58 -2.33 1.19
C SER A 148 -6.25 -3.05 0.97
N LEU A 149 -5.41 -2.48 0.10
CA LEU A 149 -4.11 -3.06 -0.28
C LEU A 149 -3.08 -3.02 0.85
#